data_AF-A0A9P4PHX5-F1
#
_entry.id   AF-A0A9P4PHX5-F1
#
_cell.length_a   1.000
_cell.length_b   1.000
_cell.length_c   1.000
_cell.angle_alpha   90.00
_cell.angle_beta   90.00
_cell.angle_gamma   90.00
#
_symmetry.space_group_name_H-M   'P 1'
#
loop_
_entity.id
_entity.type
_entity.pdbx_description
1 polymer ?
#
loop_
_entity_poly.entity_id
_entity_poly.type
_entity_poly.pdbx_seq_one_letter_code
_entity_poly.pdbx_strand_id
1 'polypeptide(L)'
;MATSNGQPDMTLIAELLEDIQRHPPAVAAKTLLAQHYVSIGWFDAAADYVEELKREAPSGSEVEVLEEVLQAKKGESDKDGVGVGASQHLNDPGVPRSSILIPRDSALRSKQVLGVQPPVKASANSTPKSKSKMASNSRHDLVDGYRGLRQKAKGLFDDLLHLQTQQTKLGTPQTGLSVRIQSILQGQILSGTTVPSSPPGKAQLVARAIQAHPEKAMDIAIADLEDSLSFMRGRPYSSSDDFVRDELVKRIREVEMSCPDSLKIHCELAFMHVEHENLKRRYANDTTMSLMEPVSEIPREDFYVTEDNYAWDLSELVQAIAANDGVMRNPLSREMFTPKDVQGILMSPHGKPLAPLRAAQHDMSQGVRPETIARMEKLAEVMLAEREQNQMASRKEMDHFQAYVATLPDREQKTIEAFRCPAFDTHSGKAFDSTIGKTLRDAKATEVCIHKAGDFIKQAAAHLKSKRGVSEPDRGCVVM
;
A
#
# COMPACT_ATOMS: atom_id res chain seq x y z
N MET A 1 -13.64 13.60 -15.98
CA MET A 1 -12.26 13.27 -16.38
C MET A 1 -12.35 12.52 -17.69
N ALA A 2 -11.92 13.13 -18.80
CA ALA A 2 -11.91 12.45 -20.09
C ALA A 2 -10.46 12.11 -20.42
N THR A 3 -10.20 10.91 -20.97
CA THR A 3 -8.92 10.63 -21.63
C THR A 3 -8.72 11.67 -22.73
N SER A 4 -7.48 12.05 -23.05
CA SER A 4 -7.17 13.12 -24.02
C SER A 4 -7.76 12.90 -25.43
N ASN A 5 -8.36 11.74 -25.67
CA ASN A 5 -8.91 11.32 -26.96
C ASN A 5 -10.44 11.28 -27.00
N GLY A 6 -11.14 11.75 -25.94
CA GLY A 6 -12.61 11.77 -25.90
C GLY A 6 -13.24 10.36 -25.86
N GLN A 7 -12.45 9.32 -25.60
CA GLN A 7 -12.96 7.96 -25.45
C GLN A 7 -13.39 7.70 -24.00
N PRO A 8 -14.48 6.93 -23.80
CA PRO A 8 -14.91 6.51 -22.47
C PRO A 8 -13.78 5.79 -21.76
N ASP A 9 -13.50 6.21 -20.52
CA ASP A 9 -12.70 5.40 -19.60
C ASP A 9 -13.54 4.17 -19.18
N MET A 10 -13.31 3.06 -19.88
CA MET A 10 -14.04 1.82 -19.66
C MET A 10 -13.70 1.17 -18.31
N THR A 11 -12.53 1.46 -17.75
CA THR A 11 -12.12 0.96 -16.43
C THR A 11 -12.93 1.66 -15.35
N LEU A 12 -12.99 2.99 -15.39
CA LEU A 12 -13.81 3.78 -14.46
C LEU A 12 -15.30 3.38 -14.54
N ILE A 13 -15.83 3.17 -15.75
CA ILE A 13 -17.22 2.72 -15.93
C ILE A 13 -17.44 1.35 -15.27
N ALA A 14 -16.51 0.40 -15.46
CA ALA A 14 -16.63 -0.93 -14.87
C ALA A 14 -16.59 -0.90 -13.33
N GLU A 15 -15.68 -0.12 -12.75
CA GLU A 15 -15.57 0.06 -11.30
C GLU A 15 -16.83 0.69 -10.69
N LEU A 16 -17.36 1.75 -11.32
CA LEU A 16 -18.58 2.40 -10.84
C LEU A 16 -19.80 1.49 -10.96
N LEU A 17 -19.91 0.69 -12.03
CA LEU A 17 -21.00 -0.29 -12.17
C LEU A 17 -20.92 -1.40 -11.12
N GLU A 18 -19.70 -1.87 -10.80
CA GLU A 18 -19.49 -2.85 -9.74
C GLU A 18 -19.85 -2.27 -8.35
N ASP A 19 -19.48 -1.02 -8.07
CA ASP A 19 -19.82 -0.32 -6.83
C ASP A 19 -21.34 -0.13 -6.68
N ILE A 20 -22.02 0.27 -7.77
CA ILE A 20 -23.48 0.37 -7.83
C ILE A 20 -24.15 -0.97 -7.52
N GLN A 21 -23.60 -2.06 -8.05
CA GLN A 21 -24.12 -3.41 -7.83
C GLN A 21 -23.90 -3.88 -6.38
N ARG A 22 -22.75 -3.56 -5.79
CA ARG A 22 -22.40 -3.96 -4.42
C ARG A 22 -23.15 -3.15 -3.35
N HIS A 23 -23.47 -1.89 -3.61
CA HIS A 23 -23.97 -0.96 -2.59
C HIS A 23 -25.23 -0.13 -2.97
N PRO A 24 -26.38 -0.74 -3.33
CA PRO A 24 -27.61 0.02 -3.64
C PRO A 24 -28.08 0.88 -2.44
N PRO A 25 -28.45 2.17 -2.64
CA PRO A 25 -28.73 2.84 -3.93
C PRO A 25 -27.51 3.46 -4.65
N ALA A 26 -26.32 3.47 -4.03
CA ALA A 26 -25.07 3.98 -4.63
C ALA A 26 -25.18 5.36 -5.32
N VAL A 27 -25.88 6.32 -4.69
CA VAL A 27 -26.20 7.63 -5.27
C VAL A 27 -24.94 8.37 -5.77
N ALA A 28 -23.84 8.34 -5.02
CA ALA A 28 -22.59 8.99 -5.41
C ALA A 28 -21.97 8.36 -6.67
N ALA A 29 -21.91 7.03 -6.74
CA ALA A 29 -21.36 6.30 -7.89
C ALA A 29 -22.22 6.52 -9.14
N LYS A 30 -23.56 6.47 -9.02
CA LYS A 30 -24.50 6.80 -10.11
C LYS A 30 -24.33 8.24 -10.59
N THR A 31 -24.12 9.19 -9.67
CA THR A 31 -23.91 10.61 -10.01
C THR A 31 -22.61 10.82 -10.78
N LEU A 32 -21.51 10.19 -10.34
CA LEU A 32 -20.23 10.22 -11.04
C LEU A 32 -20.32 9.57 -12.43
N LEU A 33 -21.04 8.45 -12.55
CA LEU A 33 -21.23 7.76 -13.82
C LEU A 33 -22.02 8.63 -14.81
N ALA A 34 -23.09 9.29 -14.35
CA ALA A 34 -23.85 10.24 -15.17
C ALA A 34 -22.99 11.44 -15.62
N GLN A 35 -22.19 12.03 -14.72
CA GLN A 35 -21.24 13.11 -15.06
C GLN A 35 -20.22 12.66 -16.11
N HIS A 36 -19.70 11.44 -15.99
CA HIS A 36 -18.76 10.89 -16.95
C HIS A 36 -19.40 10.74 -18.34
N TYR A 37 -20.61 10.17 -18.42
CA TYR A 37 -21.36 10.06 -19.67
C TYR A 37 -21.66 11.41 -20.32
N VAL A 38 -22.02 12.43 -19.55
CA VAL A 38 -22.18 13.81 -20.05
C VAL A 38 -20.85 14.31 -20.65
N SER A 39 -19.73 14.06 -19.98
CA SER A 39 -18.41 14.57 -20.42
C SER A 39 -17.92 13.96 -21.74
N ILE A 40 -18.34 12.74 -22.06
CA ILE A 40 -18.02 12.05 -23.32
C ILE A 40 -19.11 12.18 -24.40
N GLY A 41 -20.17 12.93 -24.12
CA GLY A 41 -21.28 13.17 -25.06
C GLY A 41 -22.28 12.02 -25.18
N TRP A 42 -22.32 11.10 -24.23
CA TRP A 42 -23.28 9.97 -24.20
C TRP A 42 -24.54 10.36 -23.42
N PHE A 43 -25.30 11.32 -23.97
CA PHE A 43 -26.40 11.97 -23.25
C PHE A 43 -27.57 11.03 -22.94
N ASP A 44 -27.87 10.05 -23.80
CA ASP A 44 -28.96 9.09 -23.57
C ASP A 44 -28.69 8.22 -22.33
N ALA A 45 -27.48 7.68 -22.21
CA ALA A 45 -27.07 6.89 -21.06
C ALA A 45 -27.04 7.73 -19.77
N ALA A 46 -26.58 8.98 -19.85
CA ALA A 46 -26.63 9.90 -18.71
C ALA A 46 -28.07 10.19 -18.26
N ALA A 47 -29.01 10.34 -19.19
CA ALA A 47 -30.41 10.61 -18.88
C ALA A 47 -31.08 9.47 -18.11
N ASP A 48 -30.79 8.21 -18.46
CA ASP A 48 -31.30 7.04 -17.74
C ASP A 48 -30.88 7.07 -16.26
N TYR A 49 -29.60 7.35 -15.98
CA TYR A 49 -29.10 7.44 -14.61
C TYR A 49 -29.64 8.66 -13.85
N VAL A 50 -29.84 9.80 -14.51
CA VAL A 50 -30.46 10.98 -13.88
C VAL A 50 -31.91 10.69 -13.47
N GLU A 51 -32.68 9.98 -14.28
CA GLU A 51 -34.04 9.56 -13.93
C GLU A 51 -34.06 8.59 -12.73
N GLU A 52 -33.10 7.66 -12.65
CA GLU A 52 -32.93 6.82 -11.46
C GLU A 52 -32.55 7.62 -10.21
N LEU A 53 -31.62 8.56 -10.35
CA LEU A 53 -31.18 9.43 -9.27
C LEU A 53 -32.31 10.30 -8.73
N LYS A 54 -33.20 10.82 -9.58
CA LYS A 54 -34.40 11.56 -9.15
C LYS A 54 -35.34 10.70 -8.33
N ARG A 55 -35.48 9.42 -8.68
CA ARG A 55 -36.32 8.47 -7.94
C ARG A 55 -35.74 8.14 -6.56
N GLU A 56 -34.41 8.04 -6.46
CA GLU A 56 -33.72 7.62 -5.24
C GLU A 56 -33.34 8.80 -4.32
N ALA A 57 -33.03 9.98 -4.87
CA ALA A 57 -32.57 11.17 -4.17
C ALA A 57 -33.08 12.47 -4.86
N PRO A 58 -34.39 12.80 -4.74
CA PRO A 58 -35.02 13.89 -5.49
C PRO A 58 -34.55 15.31 -5.10
N SER A 59 -33.81 15.48 -4.00
CA SER A 59 -33.40 16.80 -3.47
C SER A 59 -31.90 17.08 -3.63
N GLY A 60 -31.19 16.29 -4.44
CA GLY A 60 -29.76 16.49 -4.68
C GLY A 60 -29.51 17.63 -5.66
N SER A 61 -28.85 18.71 -5.22
CA SER A 61 -28.48 19.84 -6.08
C SER A 61 -27.64 19.42 -7.29
N GLU A 62 -26.88 18.32 -7.20
CA GLU A 62 -26.07 17.79 -8.30
C GLU A 62 -26.92 17.15 -9.40
N VAL A 63 -28.07 16.56 -9.05
CA VAL A 63 -29.00 15.94 -10.00
C VAL A 63 -29.71 17.02 -10.83
N GLU A 64 -30.06 18.14 -10.21
CA GLU A 64 -30.64 19.31 -10.89
C GLU A 64 -29.66 19.90 -11.91
N VAL A 65 -28.38 20.06 -11.54
CA VAL A 65 -27.33 20.56 -12.47
C VAL A 65 -27.13 19.60 -13.65
N LEU A 66 -27.11 18.30 -13.42
CA LEU A 66 -27.00 17.30 -14.49
C LEU A 66 -28.20 17.34 -15.44
N GLU A 67 -29.42 17.49 -14.91
CA GLU A 67 -30.63 17.64 -15.70
C GLU A 67 -30.59 18.91 -16.55
N GLU A 68 -30.19 20.05 -15.99
CA GLU A 68 -30.05 21.31 -16.74
C GLU A 68 -29.07 21.17 -17.91
N VAL A 69 -27.93 20.49 -17.69
CA VAL A 69 -26.92 20.25 -18.74
C VAL A 69 -27.50 19.35 -19.85
N LEU A 70 -28.26 18.31 -19.50
CA LEU A 70 -28.90 17.42 -20.48
C LEU A 70 -29.98 18.15 -21.28
N GLN A 71 -30.79 19.00 -20.65
CA GLN A 71 -31.81 19.80 -21.32
C GLN A 71 -31.19 20.84 -22.26
N ALA A 72 -30.11 21.50 -21.84
CA ALA A 72 -29.38 22.46 -22.67
C ALA A 72 -28.82 21.80 -23.95
N LYS A 73 -28.27 20.59 -23.82
CA LYS A 73 -27.71 19.85 -24.97
C LYS A 73 -28.78 19.34 -25.93
N LYS A 74 -29.94 18.92 -25.42
CA LYS A 74 -31.09 18.56 -26.26
C LYS A 74 -31.61 19.72 -27.10
N GLY A 75 -31.52 20.96 -26.59
CA GLY A 75 -31.91 22.17 -27.33
C GLY A 75 -30.91 22.62 -28.39
N GLU A 76 -29.65 22.17 -28.33
CA GLU A 76 -28.61 22.47 -29.34
C GLU A 76 -28.75 21.55 -30.56
N SER A 77 -29.11 20.27 -30.39
CA SER A 77 -29.24 19.33 -31.53
C SER A 77 -30.39 19.67 -32.48
N ASP A 78 -31.42 20.37 -32.01
CA ASP A 78 -32.58 20.74 -32.83
C ASP A 78 -32.36 22.01 -33.67
N LYS A 79 -31.28 22.78 -33.44
CA LYS A 79 -31.02 24.03 -34.17
C LYS A 79 -30.14 23.86 -35.41
N ASP A 80 -29.36 22.78 -35.47
CA ASP A 80 -28.56 22.44 -36.63
C ASP A 80 -29.32 21.47 -37.52
N GLY A 81 -30.30 21.99 -38.27
CA GLY A 81 -31.09 21.28 -39.28
C GLY A 81 -30.29 20.83 -40.50
N VAL A 82 -29.18 20.13 -40.29
CA VAL A 82 -28.38 19.46 -41.33
C VAL A 82 -28.37 17.97 -41.02
N GLY A 83 -29.36 17.27 -41.56
CA GLY A 83 -29.40 15.83 -41.59
C GLY A 83 -28.26 15.27 -42.45
N VAL A 84 -27.34 14.54 -41.82
CA VAL A 84 -26.48 13.56 -42.49
C VAL A 84 -26.33 12.32 -41.59
N GLY A 85 -26.93 11.21 -42.03
CA GLY A 85 -26.23 9.92 -42.10
C GLY A 85 -26.28 8.96 -40.91
N ALA A 86 -27.40 8.25 -40.78
CA ALA A 86 -27.48 6.79 -40.65
C ALA A 86 -26.48 6.03 -39.74
N SER A 87 -26.97 5.62 -38.56
CA SER A 87 -26.70 4.27 -38.03
C SER A 87 -27.89 3.36 -38.37
N GLN A 88 -27.60 2.32 -39.14
CA GLN A 88 -28.55 1.31 -39.60
C GLN A 88 -28.90 0.31 -38.47
N HIS A 89 -30.21 0.21 -38.22
CA HIS A 89 -30.99 -1.04 -38.21
C HIS A 89 -30.54 -2.22 -37.32
N LEU A 90 -31.31 -2.48 -36.25
CA LEU A 90 -31.99 -3.77 -36.03
C LEU A 90 -33.27 -3.52 -35.20
N ASN A 91 -34.42 -3.47 -35.87
CA ASN A 91 -35.72 -3.76 -35.26
C ASN A 91 -36.13 -5.15 -35.76
N ASP A 92 -36.40 -6.07 -34.84
CA ASP A 92 -37.25 -7.24 -35.05
C ASP A 92 -38.35 -7.21 -33.96
N PRO A 93 -39.64 -7.32 -34.30
CA PRO A 93 -40.71 -7.13 -33.33
C PRO A 93 -41.18 -8.47 -32.75
N GLY A 94 -41.08 -8.60 -31.43
CA GLY A 94 -41.85 -9.58 -30.67
C GLY A 94 -40.98 -10.48 -29.82
N VAL A 95 -40.97 -10.21 -28.50
CA VAL A 95 -40.98 -11.13 -27.37
C VAL A 95 -41.01 -10.26 -26.08
N PRO A 96 -41.77 -10.63 -25.04
CA PRO A 96 -42.14 -9.71 -23.97
C PRO A 96 -41.02 -9.53 -22.95
N ARG A 97 -41.05 -8.37 -22.29
CA ARG A 97 -40.29 -8.03 -21.07
C ARG A 97 -40.23 -9.22 -20.12
N SER A 98 -39.03 -9.77 -19.93
CA SER A 98 -38.68 -10.52 -18.73
C SER A 98 -37.29 -10.09 -18.31
N SER A 99 -37.24 -9.58 -17.08
CA SER A 99 -36.19 -9.76 -16.09
C SER A 99 -35.31 -11.00 -16.30
N ILE A 100 -34.09 -10.94 -15.74
CA ILE A 100 -33.36 -12.00 -15.02
C ILE A 100 -31.91 -12.23 -15.50
N LEU A 101 -31.01 -12.17 -14.51
CA LEU A 101 -29.75 -12.92 -14.30
C LEU A 101 -28.52 -12.74 -15.19
N ILE A 102 -27.44 -12.47 -14.46
CA ILE A 102 -26.05 -12.84 -14.69
C ILE A 102 -25.93 -14.32 -15.11
N PRO A 103 -25.10 -14.62 -16.11
CA PRO A 103 -24.38 -15.89 -16.11
C PRO A 103 -22.85 -15.77 -16.22
N ARG A 104 -22.22 -16.70 -15.49
CA ARG A 104 -20.80 -17.05 -15.34
C ARG A 104 -20.17 -17.66 -16.61
N ASP A 105 -18.85 -17.47 -16.69
CA ASP A 105 -17.80 -18.31 -17.30
C ASP A 105 -17.97 -18.83 -18.73
N SER A 106 -17.01 -18.47 -19.61
CA SER A 106 -16.08 -19.46 -20.19
C SER A 106 -15.04 -18.82 -21.13
N ALA A 107 -13.84 -19.39 -21.06
CA ALA A 107 -12.65 -19.09 -21.85
C ALA A 107 -12.84 -19.23 -23.37
N LEU A 108 -12.04 -18.49 -24.15
CA LEU A 108 -11.13 -19.05 -25.18
C LEU A 108 -10.43 -17.95 -26.00
N ARG A 109 -9.09 -18.02 -25.98
CA ARG A 109 -8.14 -17.87 -27.11
C ARG A 109 -8.55 -17.03 -28.34
N SER A 110 -7.75 -16.00 -28.62
CA SER A 110 -7.56 -15.41 -29.96
C SER A 110 -6.16 -14.79 -30.05
N LYS A 111 -5.16 -15.51 -30.59
CA LYS A 111 -4.53 -15.31 -31.92
C LYS A 111 -4.17 -13.85 -32.26
N GLN A 112 -2.92 -13.49 -32.00
CA GLN A 112 -2.22 -12.35 -32.58
C GLN A 112 -2.10 -12.49 -34.10
N VAL A 113 -2.54 -11.46 -34.82
CA VAL A 113 -2.25 -11.24 -36.24
C VAL A 113 -1.36 -10.00 -36.36
N LEU A 114 -0.23 -10.18 -37.04
CA LEU A 114 0.73 -9.17 -37.45
C LEU A 114 0.13 -8.22 -38.50
N GLY A 115 0.32 -6.91 -38.33
CA GLY A 115 0.14 -5.87 -39.36
C GLY A 115 1.03 -4.68 -39.00
N VAL A 116 2.23 -4.56 -39.56
CA VAL A 116 2.59 -3.86 -40.81
C VAL A 116 2.08 -2.40 -40.81
N GLN A 117 2.97 -1.49 -40.42
CA GLN A 117 2.80 -0.04 -40.58
C GLN A 117 3.11 0.39 -42.04
N PRO A 118 2.40 1.38 -42.60
CA PRO A 118 2.83 2.08 -43.81
C PRO A 118 3.60 3.38 -43.47
N PRO A 119 4.50 3.84 -44.35
CA PRO A 119 5.40 4.95 -44.08
C PRO A 119 4.77 6.33 -44.34
N VAL A 120 5.05 7.26 -43.42
CA VAL A 120 4.68 8.68 -43.50
C VAL A 120 5.58 9.38 -44.52
N LYS A 121 4.97 9.99 -45.55
CA LYS A 121 5.64 10.87 -46.52
C LYS A 121 5.79 12.27 -45.94
N ALA A 122 7.02 12.76 -45.92
CA ALA A 122 7.37 14.14 -45.66
C ALA A 122 6.83 15.05 -46.79
N SER A 123 6.14 16.13 -46.42
CA SER A 123 5.83 17.23 -47.33
C SER A 123 6.43 18.52 -46.79
N ALA A 124 7.25 19.14 -47.63
CA ALA A 124 7.96 20.37 -47.41
C ALA A 124 7.15 21.58 -47.89
N ASN A 125 7.52 22.75 -47.34
CA ASN A 125 7.23 24.10 -47.81
C ASN A 125 5.83 24.68 -47.59
N SER A 126 5.70 25.48 -46.53
CA SER A 126 5.08 26.80 -46.66
C SER A 126 5.76 27.81 -45.73
N THR A 127 6.25 28.89 -46.32
CA THR A 127 6.82 30.06 -45.64
C THR A 127 5.69 31.01 -45.23
N PRO A 128 5.56 31.41 -43.95
CA PRO A 128 4.58 32.41 -43.56
C PRO A 128 5.19 33.82 -43.64
N LYS A 129 4.62 34.65 -44.52
CA LYS A 129 4.86 36.09 -44.55
C LYS A 129 4.14 36.79 -43.38
N SER A 130 4.89 37.68 -42.72
CA SER A 130 4.43 38.92 -42.06
C SER A 130 3.29 38.83 -41.02
N LYS A 131 3.66 38.65 -39.74
CA LYS A 131 2.90 39.09 -38.56
C LYS A 131 3.83 39.67 -37.49
N SER A 132 4.53 40.78 -37.78
CA SER A 132 5.54 41.32 -36.83
C SER A 132 5.03 42.43 -35.89
N LYS A 133 3.75 42.83 -35.92
CA LYS A 133 3.24 43.91 -35.04
C LYS A 133 2.44 43.45 -33.83
N MET A 134 1.95 42.21 -33.80
CA MET A 134 1.21 41.68 -32.64
C MET A 134 2.12 40.97 -31.61
N ALA A 135 3.32 40.55 -32.02
CA ALA A 135 4.30 39.87 -31.17
C ALA A 135 5.10 40.82 -30.25
N SER A 136 5.10 42.14 -30.51
CA SER A 136 5.79 43.09 -29.65
C SER A 136 5.03 43.37 -28.36
N ASN A 137 3.70 43.50 -28.44
CA ASN A 137 2.88 43.83 -27.28
C ASN A 137 2.83 42.65 -26.30
N SER A 138 2.66 41.42 -26.79
CA SER A 138 2.70 40.22 -25.94
C SER A 138 4.06 39.96 -25.29
N ARG A 139 5.16 40.40 -25.92
CA ARG A 139 6.49 40.36 -25.29
C ARG A 139 6.64 41.41 -24.19
N HIS A 140 6.12 42.62 -24.39
CA HIS A 140 6.14 43.65 -23.36
C HIS A 140 5.28 43.25 -22.16
N ASP A 141 4.06 42.74 -22.38
CA ASP A 141 3.17 42.27 -21.31
C ASP A 141 3.81 41.12 -20.50
N LEU A 142 4.54 40.21 -21.17
CA LEU A 142 5.27 39.14 -20.50
C LEU A 142 6.44 39.66 -19.66
N VAL A 143 7.19 40.63 -20.19
CA VAL A 143 8.34 41.24 -19.47
C VAL A 143 7.85 42.02 -18.25
N ASP A 144 6.77 42.79 -18.40
CA ASP A 144 6.20 43.57 -17.30
C ASP A 144 5.51 42.68 -16.26
N GLY A 145 4.81 41.64 -16.70
CA GLY A 145 4.27 40.60 -15.82
C GLY A 145 5.36 39.87 -15.03
N TYR A 146 6.47 39.51 -15.68
CA TYR A 146 7.61 38.88 -15.02
C TYR A 146 8.31 39.82 -14.04
N ARG A 147 8.44 41.11 -14.38
CA ARG A 147 8.98 42.14 -13.46
C ARG A 147 8.10 42.32 -12.23
N GLY A 148 6.78 42.39 -12.42
CA GLY A 148 5.81 42.47 -11.33
C GLY A 148 5.86 41.25 -10.41
N LEU A 149 5.99 40.05 -10.99
CA LEU A 149 6.15 38.82 -10.22
C LEU A 149 7.45 38.81 -9.41
N ARG A 150 8.59 39.23 -10.00
CA ARG A 150 9.86 39.36 -9.27
C ARG A 150 9.77 40.34 -8.10
N GLN A 151 9.06 41.45 -8.28
CA GLN A 151 8.92 42.44 -7.21
C GLN A 151 8.06 41.91 -6.05
N LYS A 152 6.98 41.17 -6.35
CA LYS A 152 6.18 40.47 -5.32
C LYS A 152 6.99 39.39 -4.61
N ALA A 153 7.74 38.57 -5.37
CA ALA A 153 8.62 37.55 -4.80
C ALA A 153 9.71 38.15 -3.90
N LYS A 154 10.21 39.35 -4.23
CA LYS A 154 11.17 40.07 -3.40
C LYS A 154 10.57 40.44 -2.04
N GLY A 155 9.33 40.95 -2.03
CA GLY A 155 8.62 41.25 -0.77
C GLY A 155 8.43 40.01 0.10
N LEU A 156 7.96 38.90 -0.49
CA LEU A 156 7.81 37.63 0.24
C LEU A 156 9.14 37.08 0.78
N PHE A 157 10.24 37.36 0.09
CA PHE A 157 11.57 36.95 0.55
C PHE A 157 12.10 37.81 1.68
N ASP A 158 11.84 39.11 1.65
CA ASP A 158 12.16 40.00 2.77
C ASP A 158 11.38 39.56 4.03
N ASP A 159 10.11 39.16 3.88
CA ASP A 159 9.29 38.58 4.95
C ASP A 159 9.87 37.24 5.46
N LEU A 160 10.29 36.35 4.55
CA LEU A 160 10.94 35.08 4.91
C LEU A 160 12.27 35.28 5.64
N LEU A 161 13.10 36.22 5.22
CA LEU A 161 14.33 36.58 5.91
C LEU A 161 14.03 37.14 7.30
N HIS A 162 12.98 37.94 7.44
CA HIS A 162 12.55 38.43 8.73
C HIS A 162 12.13 37.28 9.66
N LEU A 163 11.33 36.34 9.17
CA LEU A 163 10.93 35.13 9.90
C LEU A 163 12.14 34.26 10.27
N GLN A 164 13.11 34.09 9.37
CA GLN A 164 14.34 33.34 9.65
C GLN A 164 15.17 34.02 10.75
N THR A 165 15.21 35.36 10.77
CA THR A 165 15.89 36.14 11.82
C THR A 165 15.16 36.03 13.17
N GLN A 166 13.84 35.80 13.16
CA GLN A 166 13.08 35.50 14.37
C GLN A 166 13.30 34.06 14.83
N GLN A 167 13.36 33.09 13.91
CA GLN A 167 13.66 31.68 14.22
C GLN A 167 15.04 31.51 14.85
N THR A 168 16.07 32.21 14.36
CA THR A 168 17.40 32.19 14.98
C THR A 168 17.41 32.75 16.40
N LYS A 169 16.62 33.79 16.67
CA LYS A 169 16.42 34.31 18.03
C LYS A 169 15.73 33.30 18.95
N LEU A 170 14.92 32.40 18.39
CA LEU A 170 14.22 31.34 19.11
C LEU A 170 14.99 30.01 19.17
N GLY A 171 16.21 29.95 18.62
CA GLY A 171 17.08 28.77 18.68
C GLY A 171 16.68 27.61 17.78
N THR A 172 15.78 27.82 16.80
CA THR A 172 15.44 26.79 15.82
C THR A 172 16.48 26.70 14.70
N PRO A 173 16.80 25.49 14.19
CA PRO A 173 17.79 25.30 13.13
C PRO A 173 17.33 25.95 11.82
N GLN A 174 18.25 26.64 11.13
CA GLN A 174 17.98 27.30 9.86
C GLN A 174 17.84 26.26 8.73
N THR A 175 16.74 26.32 7.99
CA THR A 175 16.61 25.61 6.72
C THR A 175 17.39 26.37 5.64
N GLY A 176 18.21 25.68 4.84
CA GLY A 176 19.02 26.27 3.75
C GLY A 176 18.22 26.87 2.59
N LEU A 177 16.91 27.03 2.77
CA LEU A 177 15.92 27.41 1.77
C LEU A 177 16.06 28.89 1.36
N SER A 178 16.55 29.75 2.26
CA SER A 178 16.75 31.18 1.96
C SER A 178 17.84 31.44 0.92
N VAL A 179 18.92 30.66 0.92
CA VAL A 179 19.99 30.74 -0.09
C VAL A 179 19.46 30.39 -1.48
N ARG A 180 18.55 29.41 -1.57
CA ARG A 180 17.94 28.97 -2.84
C ARG A 180 16.94 29.98 -3.38
N ILE A 181 16.14 30.62 -2.52
CA ILE A 181 15.20 31.67 -2.96
C ILE A 181 15.97 32.93 -3.38
N GLN A 182 17.08 33.26 -2.72
CA GLN A 182 17.93 34.40 -3.07
C GLN A 182 18.54 34.28 -4.48
N SER A 183 19.02 33.10 -4.86
CA SER A 183 19.59 32.86 -6.20
C SER A 183 18.52 32.93 -7.31
N ILE A 184 17.32 32.41 -7.05
CA ILE A 184 16.16 32.54 -7.96
C ILE A 184 15.77 34.02 -8.14
N LEU A 185 15.71 34.79 -7.05
CA LEU A 185 15.35 36.22 -7.07
C LEU A 185 16.33 37.09 -7.82
N GLN A 186 17.63 36.79 -7.72
CA GLN A 186 18.67 37.49 -8.46
C GLN A 186 18.65 37.17 -9.97
N GLY A 187 17.77 36.28 -10.41
CA GLY A 187 17.68 35.91 -11.81
C GLY A 187 18.86 35.08 -12.30
N GLN A 188 19.64 34.53 -11.37
CA GLN A 188 20.54 33.44 -11.67
C GLN A 188 19.67 32.21 -11.91
N ILE A 189 19.21 32.05 -13.15
CA ILE A 189 18.73 30.75 -13.63
C ILE A 189 19.99 29.89 -13.66
N LEU A 190 20.28 29.26 -12.53
CA LEU A 190 21.34 28.27 -12.37
C LEU A 190 20.88 27.04 -13.16
N SER A 191 21.02 27.08 -14.47
CA SER A 191 21.02 25.89 -15.31
C SER A 191 22.23 25.05 -14.90
N GLY A 192 22.06 24.21 -13.88
CA GLY A 192 23.02 23.17 -13.50
C GLY A 192 23.95 23.45 -12.32
N THR A 193 23.82 24.57 -11.59
CA THR A 193 24.62 24.78 -10.38
C THR A 193 23.89 24.20 -9.19
N THR A 194 24.20 22.95 -8.87
CA THR A 194 23.94 22.36 -7.57
C THR A 194 24.45 23.35 -6.52
N VAL A 195 23.56 23.86 -5.67
CA VAL A 195 24.00 24.60 -4.47
C VAL A 195 24.99 23.67 -3.77
N PRO A 196 26.21 24.12 -3.45
CA PRO A 196 27.18 23.28 -2.75
C PRO A 196 26.52 22.82 -1.46
N SER A 197 26.11 21.57 -1.43
CA SER A 197 25.58 20.91 -0.25
C SER A 197 26.68 21.01 0.81
N SER A 198 26.32 21.55 1.97
CA SER A 198 27.27 21.56 3.08
C SER A 198 27.58 20.12 3.47
N PRO A 199 28.80 19.82 3.94
CA PRO A 199 29.09 18.50 4.46
C PRO A 199 28.10 18.15 5.58
N PRO A 200 27.67 16.88 5.70
CA PRO A 200 26.76 16.48 6.74
C PRO A 200 27.34 16.78 8.12
N GLY A 201 26.46 17.04 9.08
CA GLY A 201 26.86 17.38 10.45
C GLY A 201 27.65 16.24 11.12
N LYS A 202 28.16 16.47 12.35
CA LYS A 202 28.79 15.40 13.13
C LYS A 202 27.73 14.37 13.55
N ALA A 203 27.97 13.07 13.33
CA ALA A 203 27.05 12.00 13.71
C ALA A 203 26.60 12.06 15.18
N GLN A 204 27.50 12.47 16.08
CA GLN A 204 27.18 12.69 17.50
C GLN A 204 26.11 13.76 17.76
N LEU A 205 26.05 14.82 16.94
CA LEU A 205 25.03 15.86 17.07
C LEU A 205 23.66 15.34 16.63
N VAL A 206 23.63 14.55 15.56
CA VAL A 206 22.41 13.88 15.07
C VAL A 206 21.89 12.90 16.12
N ALA A 207 22.78 12.06 16.67
CA ALA A 207 22.42 11.12 17.73
C ALA A 207 21.88 11.83 18.98
N ARG A 208 22.45 12.98 19.38
CA ARG A 208 21.91 13.80 20.47
C ARG A 208 20.54 14.38 20.13
N ALA A 209 20.30 14.79 18.89
CA ALA A 209 19.01 15.30 18.44
C ALA A 209 17.93 14.19 18.46
N ILE A 210 18.27 12.98 18.01
CA ILE A 210 17.41 11.78 18.10
C ILE A 210 17.09 11.47 19.58
N GLN A 211 18.08 11.50 20.46
CA GLN A 211 17.87 11.28 21.90
C GLN A 211 17.01 12.36 22.55
N ALA A 212 17.15 13.62 22.14
CA ALA A 212 16.37 14.74 22.67
C ALA A 212 14.91 14.71 22.21
N HIS A 213 14.64 14.13 21.04
CA HIS A 213 13.32 14.08 20.40
C HIS A 213 13.01 12.66 19.87
N PRO A 214 12.81 11.66 20.76
CA PRO A 214 12.58 10.27 20.35
C PRO A 214 11.36 10.11 19.44
N GLU A 215 10.34 10.95 19.59
CA GLU A 215 9.13 10.97 18.77
C GLU A 215 9.37 11.44 17.32
N LYS A 216 10.47 12.16 17.08
CA LYS A 216 10.92 12.62 15.75
C LYS A 216 12.22 11.94 15.29
N ALA A 217 12.65 10.89 15.99
CA ALA A 217 13.92 10.23 15.76
C ALA A 217 14.10 9.78 14.30
N MET A 218 13.03 9.24 13.71
CA MET A 218 13.03 8.78 12.31
C MET A 218 13.19 9.95 11.34
N ASP A 219 12.41 11.02 11.49
CA ASP A 219 12.48 12.21 10.60
C ASP A 219 13.86 12.89 10.67
N ILE A 220 14.44 12.99 11.86
CA ILE A 220 15.78 13.55 12.07
C ILE A 220 16.83 12.69 11.34
N ALA A 221 16.73 11.37 11.44
CA ALA A 221 17.65 10.46 10.77
C ALA A 221 17.48 10.48 9.24
N ILE A 222 16.24 10.55 8.73
CA ILE A 222 15.97 10.69 7.30
C ILE A 222 16.59 11.99 6.76
N ALA A 223 16.37 13.12 7.44
CA ALA A 223 16.93 14.40 7.03
C ALA A 223 18.48 14.38 6.97
N ASP A 224 19.15 13.77 7.96
CA ASP A 224 20.62 13.64 7.95
C ASP A 224 21.12 12.78 6.77
N LEU A 225 20.40 11.70 6.44
CA LEU A 225 20.75 10.82 5.33
C LEU A 225 20.47 11.46 3.97
N GLU A 226 19.38 12.20 3.81
CA GLU A 226 19.06 12.98 2.61
C GLU A 226 20.08 14.10 2.38
N ASP A 227 20.53 14.78 3.45
CA ASP A 227 21.60 15.78 3.39
C ASP A 227 22.92 15.14 2.97
N SER A 228 23.25 13.98 3.55
CA SER A 228 24.43 13.20 3.21
C SER A 228 24.39 12.73 1.74
N LEU A 229 23.23 12.26 1.27
CA LEU A 229 23.02 11.86 -0.12
C LEU A 229 23.18 13.04 -1.08
N SER A 230 22.58 14.18 -0.75
CA SER A 230 22.71 15.43 -1.52
C SER A 230 24.15 15.93 -1.55
N PHE A 231 24.90 15.77 -0.46
CA PHE A 231 26.33 16.04 -0.39
C PHE A 231 27.15 15.14 -1.29
N MET A 232 26.89 13.84 -1.25
CA MET A 232 27.62 12.87 -2.05
C MET A 232 27.36 13.07 -3.54
N ARG A 233 26.09 13.20 -3.96
CA ARG A 233 25.70 13.42 -5.37
C ARG A 233 26.25 14.71 -5.96
N GLY A 234 26.60 15.69 -5.13
CA GLY A 234 27.31 16.90 -5.55
C GLY A 234 28.76 16.66 -5.97
N ARG A 235 29.33 15.49 -5.68
CA ARG A 235 30.73 15.14 -6.01
C ARG A 235 30.82 14.41 -7.35
N PRO A 236 31.82 14.74 -8.19
CA PRO A 236 31.96 14.17 -9.55
C PRO A 236 32.24 12.66 -9.59
N TYR A 237 32.64 12.05 -8.47
CA TYR A 237 32.98 10.62 -8.38
C TYR A 237 31.85 9.74 -7.82
N SER A 238 30.68 10.31 -7.52
CA SER A 238 29.60 9.65 -6.77
C SER A 238 28.51 8.99 -7.63
N SER A 239 28.75 8.78 -8.92
CA SER A 239 27.70 8.41 -9.87
C SER A 239 27.12 7.00 -9.69
N SER A 240 27.74 6.14 -8.88
CA SER A 240 27.23 4.80 -8.60
C SER A 240 26.37 4.81 -7.34
N ASP A 241 25.13 4.32 -7.47
CA ASP A 241 24.23 4.14 -6.33
C ASP A 241 24.81 3.18 -5.29
N ASP A 242 25.66 2.23 -5.68
CA ASP A 242 26.33 1.31 -4.75
C ASP A 242 27.34 2.05 -3.86
N PHE A 243 28.11 2.98 -4.43
CA PHE A 243 29.01 3.83 -3.65
C PHE A 243 28.23 4.71 -2.67
N VAL A 244 27.14 5.32 -3.12
CA VAL A 244 26.27 6.14 -2.26
C VAL A 244 25.67 5.30 -1.13
N ARG A 245 25.21 4.08 -1.44
CA ARG A 245 24.68 3.14 -0.45
C ARG A 245 25.73 2.80 0.60
N ASP A 246 26.95 2.45 0.19
CA ASP A 246 28.04 2.09 1.12
C ASP A 246 28.39 3.24 2.07
N GLU A 247 28.41 4.47 1.57
CA GLU A 247 28.68 5.66 2.40
C GLU A 247 27.51 6.00 3.33
N LEU A 248 26.25 5.83 2.90
CA LEU A 248 25.08 5.96 3.80
C LEU A 248 25.10 4.87 4.89
N VAL A 249 25.50 3.64 4.57
CA VAL A 249 25.66 2.55 5.56
C VAL A 249 26.77 2.87 6.57
N LYS A 250 27.87 3.50 6.14
CA LYS A 250 28.89 3.98 7.09
C LYS A 250 28.33 5.08 7.97
N ARG A 251 27.62 6.05 7.38
CA ARG A 251 27.02 7.17 8.11
C ARG A 251 26.00 6.70 9.16
N ILE A 252 25.10 5.79 8.81
CA ILE A 252 24.08 5.30 9.74
C ILE A 252 24.73 4.54 10.91
N ARG A 253 25.78 3.74 10.66
CA ARG A 253 26.54 3.06 11.72
C ARG A 253 27.22 4.05 12.67
N GLU A 254 27.74 5.17 12.18
CA GLU A 254 28.32 6.22 13.03
C GLU A 254 27.27 6.85 13.97
N VAL A 255 26.05 7.07 13.46
CA VAL A 255 24.93 7.59 14.25
C VAL A 255 24.46 6.54 15.26
N GLU A 256 24.28 5.28 14.84
CA GLU A 256 23.87 4.15 15.68
C GLU A 256 24.84 3.87 16.83
N MET A 257 26.16 3.96 16.60
CA MET A 257 27.18 3.81 17.66
C MET A 257 27.06 4.88 18.75
N SER A 258 26.43 6.01 18.43
CA SER A 258 26.21 7.12 19.36
C SER A 258 24.78 7.15 19.94
N CYS A 259 23.89 6.26 19.49
CA CYS A 259 22.50 6.16 19.91
C CYS A 259 22.27 5.02 20.92
N PRO A 260 21.34 5.18 21.89
CA PRO A 260 20.88 4.09 22.74
C PRO A 260 20.25 2.97 21.92
N ASP A 261 20.32 1.72 22.40
CA ASP A 261 19.80 0.55 21.70
C ASP A 261 18.31 0.67 21.34
N SER A 262 17.51 1.31 22.20
CA SER A 262 16.08 1.52 21.97
C SER A 262 15.77 2.41 20.77
N LEU A 263 16.72 3.25 20.33
CA LEU A 263 16.52 4.20 19.23
C LEU A 263 17.19 3.77 17.92
N LYS A 264 17.97 2.67 17.93
CA LYS A 264 18.65 2.17 16.73
C LYS A 264 17.68 1.79 15.61
N ILE A 265 16.51 1.26 15.96
CA ILE A 265 15.48 0.90 14.98
C ILE A 265 15.04 2.11 14.13
N HIS A 266 15.02 3.33 14.67
CA HIS A 266 14.68 4.52 13.88
C HIS A 266 15.75 4.85 12.82
N CYS A 267 17.01 4.54 13.09
CA CYS A 267 18.11 4.72 12.14
C CYS A 267 17.98 3.73 10.97
N GLU A 268 17.67 2.47 11.28
CA GLU A 268 17.44 1.43 10.28
C GLU A 268 16.23 1.74 9.38
N LEU A 269 15.10 2.17 9.97
CA LEU A 269 13.90 2.58 9.24
C LEU A 269 14.19 3.80 8.35
N ALA A 270 14.91 4.80 8.87
CA ALA A 270 15.29 5.97 8.09
C ALA A 270 16.13 5.60 6.86
N PHE A 271 17.11 4.70 7.03
CA PHE A 271 17.91 4.20 5.92
C PHE A 271 17.07 3.45 4.89
N MET A 272 16.13 2.62 5.34
CA MET A 272 15.17 1.91 4.47
C MET A 272 14.36 2.88 3.59
N HIS A 273 13.81 3.95 4.15
CA HIS A 273 13.05 4.95 3.38
C HIS A 273 13.93 5.72 2.39
N VAL A 274 15.10 6.20 2.83
CA VAL A 274 16.01 6.93 1.95
C VAL A 274 16.50 6.06 0.80
N GLU A 275 16.80 4.80 1.06
CA GLU A 275 17.21 3.85 0.03
C GLU A 275 16.09 3.56 -0.97
N HIS A 276 14.86 3.38 -0.49
CA HIS A 276 13.69 3.16 -1.35
C HIS A 276 13.48 4.29 -2.36
N GLU A 277 13.44 5.51 -1.86
CA GLU A 277 13.08 6.68 -2.67
C GLU A 277 14.21 7.16 -3.57
N ASN A 278 15.46 6.97 -3.13
CA ASN A 278 16.60 7.59 -3.81
C ASN A 278 17.50 6.59 -4.55
N LEU A 279 17.55 5.30 -4.16
CA LEU A 279 18.57 4.36 -4.61
C LEU A 279 18.06 3.17 -5.44
N LYS A 280 16.83 3.25 -5.99
CA LYS A 280 16.24 2.24 -6.91
C LYS A 280 16.51 0.80 -6.47
N ARG A 281 16.32 0.52 -5.17
CA ARG A 281 16.52 -0.82 -4.61
C ARG A 281 15.56 -1.80 -5.28
N ARG A 282 16.07 -3.00 -5.57
CA ARG A 282 15.25 -4.12 -6.06
C ARG A 282 14.76 -4.93 -4.87
N TYR A 283 13.45 -5.08 -4.77
CA TYR A 283 12.78 -5.88 -3.75
C TYR A 283 12.46 -7.27 -4.29
N ALA A 284 12.05 -8.18 -3.41
CA ALA A 284 11.60 -9.51 -3.80
C ALA A 284 10.27 -9.46 -4.59
N ASN A 285 9.48 -8.41 -4.38
CA ASN A 285 8.25 -8.10 -5.11
C ASN A 285 8.36 -6.74 -5.81
N ASP A 286 7.75 -6.64 -7.00
CA ASP A 286 7.71 -5.38 -7.77
C ASP A 286 6.40 -4.60 -7.56
N THR A 287 5.35 -5.28 -7.06
CA THR A 287 4.02 -4.70 -6.83
C THR A 287 3.50 -4.97 -5.43
N THR A 288 2.53 -4.16 -4.99
CA THR A 288 1.73 -4.38 -3.78
C THR A 288 0.89 -5.66 -3.89
N MET A 289 0.43 -6.16 -2.76
CA MET A 289 -0.25 -7.47 -2.69
C MET A 289 -1.71 -7.36 -3.13
N SER A 290 -2.41 -6.30 -2.73
CA SER A 290 -3.87 -6.18 -2.94
C SER A 290 -4.19 -5.36 -4.18
N LEU A 291 -3.54 -4.21 -4.35
CA LEU A 291 -3.82 -3.29 -5.46
C LEU A 291 -2.96 -3.54 -6.71
N MET A 292 -1.90 -4.36 -6.61
CA MET A 292 -0.94 -4.61 -7.70
C MET A 292 -0.26 -3.33 -8.21
N GLU A 293 -0.19 -2.30 -7.37
CA GLU A 293 0.48 -1.04 -7.66
C GLU A 293 2.00 -1.21 -7.58
N PRO A 294 2.80 -0.47 -8.37
CA PRO A 294 4.25 -0.55 -8.29
C PRO A 294 4.75 -0.20 -6.88
N VAL A 295 5.72 -0.96 -6.36
CA VAL A 295 6.32 -0.70 -5.04
C VAL A 295 6.90 0.71 -4.93
N SER A 296 7.37 1.30 -6.04
CA SER A 296 7.88 2.67 -6.09
C SER A 296 6.83 3.77 -5.87
N GLU A 297 5.54 3.43 -5.92
CA GLU A 297 4.44 4.37 -5.75
C GLU A 297 3.88 4.38 -4.31
N ILE A 298 4.34 3.46 -3.45
CA ILE A 298 3.90 3.37 -2.05
C ILE A 298 4.35 4.66 -1.31
N PRO A 299 3.42 5.37 -0.64
CA PRO A 299 3.77 6.54 0.16
C PRO A 299 4.77 6.19 1.28
N ARG A 300 5.64 7.14 1.64
CA ARG A 300 6.67 6.94 2.67
C ARG A 300 6.07 6.46 3.99
N GLU A 301 4.95 7.05 4.38
CA GLU A 301 4.20 6.76 5.61
C GLU A 301 3.66 5.31 5.68
N ASP A 302 3.38 4.71 4.53
CA ASP A 302 2.83 3.36 4.41
C ASP A 302 3.91 2.33 4.03
N PHE A 303 5.11 2.76 3.63
CA PHE A 303 6.16 1.88 3.14
C PHE A 303 6.93 1.17 4.25
N TYR A 304 7.08 -0.15 4.12
CA TYR A 304 7.94 -0.96 5.00
C TYR A 304 8.63 -2.10 4.25
N VAL A 305 9.84 -2.47 4.68
CA VAL A 305 10.61 -3.58 4.10
C VAL A 305 11.00 -4.56 5.19
N THR A 306 10.67 -5.82 4.97
CA THR A 306 10.99 -6.92 5.89
C THR A 306 12.37 -7.51 5.60
N GLU A 307 12.95 -8.24 6.55
CA GLU A 307 14.31 -8.81 6.42
C GLU A 307 14.46 -9.78 5.23
N ASP A 308 13.37 -10.42 4.81
CA ASP A 308 13.30 -11.25 3.59
C ASP A 308 13.21 -10.43 2.28
N ASN A 309 13.44 -9.12 2.36
CA ASN A 309 13.50 -8.16 1.24
C ASN A 309 12.15 -7.97 0.51
N TYR A 310 11.03 -8.27 1.14
CA TYR A 310 9.71 -7.89 0.62
C TYR A 310 9.36 -6.46 1.05
N ALA A 311 8.89 -5.68 0.07
CA ALA A 311 8.36 -4.34 0.29
C ALA A 311 6.83 -4.40 0.47
N TRP A 312 6.34 -3.63 1.42
CA TRP A 312 4.96 -3.66 1.87
C TRP A 312 4.37 -2.26 1.89
N ASP A 313 3.13 -2.18 1.43
CA ASP A 313 2.17 -1.23 1.97
C ASP A 313 1.71 -1.78 3.33
N LEU A 314 2.00 -1.04 4.40
CA LEU A 314 1.66 -1.41 5.76
C LEU A 314 0.17 -1.56 5.99
N SER A 315 -0.66 -0.79 5.29
CA SER A 315 -2.12 -0.91 5.38
C SER A 315 -2.59 -2.28 4.85
N GLU A 316 -2.06 -2.72 3.71
CA GLU A 316 -2.35 -4.04 3.13
C GLU A 316 -1.80 -5.17 4.00
N LEU A 317 -0.55 -5.02 4.47
CA LEU A 317 0.10 -6.03 5.31
C LEU A 317 -0.66 -6.22 6.62
N VAL A 318 -1.08 -5.13 7.27
CA VAL A 318 -1.85 -5.18 8.51
C VAL A 318 -3.19 -5.87 8.29
N GLN A 319 -3.90 -5.57 7.20
CA GLN A 319 -5.14 -6.26 6.85
C GLN A 319 -4.92 -7.76 6.64
N ALA A 320 -3.85 -8.15 5.95
CA ALA A 320 -3.50 -9.55 5.73
C ALA A 320 -3.19 -10.30 7.02
N ILE A 321 -2.48 -9.66 7.96
CA ILE A 321 -2.17 -10.25 9.27
C ILE A 321 -3.43 -10.35 10.13
N ALA A 322 -4.28 -9.32 10.12
CA ALA A 322 -5.54 -9.31 10.86
C ALA A 322 -6.52 -10.39 10.35
N ALA A 323 -6.60 -10.59 9.03
CA ALA A 323 -7.40 -11.66 8.42
C ALA A 323 -6.92 -13.07 8.82
N ASN A 324 -5.65 -13.21 9.21
CA ASN A 324 -5.06 -14.44 9.72
C ASN A 324 -4.95 -14.46 11.27
N ASP A 325 -5.89 -13.81 11.95
CA ASP A 325 -6.01 -13.79 13.42
C ASP A 325 -4.74 -13.33 14.16
N GLY A 326 -3.94 -12.45 13.54
CA GLY A 326 -2.73 -11.88 14.15
C GLY A 326 -1.48 -12.76 14.08
N VAL A 327 -1.47 -13.79 13.23
CA VAL A 327 -0.23 -14.56 12.99
C VAL A 327 0.74 -13.68 12.22
N MET A 328 1.88 -13.35 12.84
CA MET A 328 2.94 -12.51 12.27
C MET A 328 3.75 -13.28 11.22
N ARG A 329 3.13 -13.52 10.06
CA ARG A 329 3.67 -14.26 8.93
C ARG A 329 3.56 -13.41 7.67
N ASN A 330 4.60 -13.47 6.84
CA ASN A 330 4.60 -12.88 5.52
C ASN A 330 3.52 -13.57 4.63
N PRO A 331 2.52 -12.85 4.13
CA PRO A 331 1.45 -13.44 3.32
C PRO A 331 1.91 -13.95 1.94
N LEU A 332 3.04 -13.43 1.41
CA LEU A 332 3.62 -13.83 0.13
C LEU A 332 4.61 -14.99 0.29
N SER A 333 5.67 -14.82 1.10
CA SER A 333 6.70 -15.85 1.31
C SER A 333 6.23 -17.00 2.19
N ARG A 334 5.18 -16.77 3.00
CA ARG A 334 4.65 -17.69 4.02
C ARG A 334 5.61 -17.95 5.19
N GLU A 335 6.74 -17.24 5.25
CA GLU A 335 7.69 -17.31 6.36
C GLU A 335 7.23 -16.45 7.54
N MET A 336 7.66 -16.83 8.75
CA MET A 336 7.38 -16.04 9.95
C MET A 336 8.23 -14.77 9.94
N PHE A 337 7.62 -13.63 10.24
CA PHE A 337 8.37 -12.40 10.45
C PHE A 337 9.35 -12.56 11.59
N THR A 338 10.55 -12.00 11.43
CA THR A 338 11.55 -12.04 12.50
C THR A 338 11.11 -11.15 13.67
N PRO A 339 11.68 -11.31 14.88
CA PRO A 339 11.34 -10.43 16.00
C PRO A 339 11.54 -8.94 15.68
N LYS A 340 12.51 -8.63 14.81
CA LYS A 340 12.80 -7.28 14.33
C LYS A 340 11.71 -6.78 13.39
N ASP A 341 11.30 -7.58 12.40
CA ASP A 341 10.19 -7.25 11.50
C ASP A 341 8.90 -6.98 12.29
N VAL A 342 8.59 -7.85 13.24
CA VAL A 342 7.41 -7.73 14.11
C VAL A 342 7.46 -6.42 14.91
N GLN A 343 8.62 -6.04 15.43
CA GLN A 343 8.77 -4.77 16.13
C GLN A 343 8.56 -3.58 15.19
N GLY A 344 9.16 -3.60 14.00
CA GLY A 344 9.01 -2.53 13.01
C GLY A 344 7.57 -2.35 12.55
N ILE A 345 6.87 -3.44 12.23
CA ILE A 345 5.44 -3.43 11.88
C ILE A 345 4.61 -2.79 12.99
N LEU A 346 4.82 -3.19 14.25
CA LEU A 346 4.03 -2.68 15.39
C LEU A 346 4.36 -1.23 15.78
N MET A 347 5.55 -0.74 15.42
CA MET A 347 5.93 0.66 15.64
C MET A 347 5.22 1.61 14.68
N SER A 348 4.78 1.13 13.51
CA SER A 348 4.06 1.96 12.55
C SER A 348 2.67 2.35 13.09
N PRO A 349 2.13 3.52 12.69
CA PRO A 349 0.76 3.91 13.03
C PRO A 349 -0.27 2.84 12.61
N HIS A 350 -0.09 2.25 11.43
CA HIS A 350 -0.97 1.22 10.87
C HIS A 350 -0.87 -0.11 11.62
N GLY A 351 0.28 -0.44 12.23
CA GLY A 351 0.49 -1.70 12.94
C GLY A 351 -0.05 -1.74 14.37
N LYS A 352 -0.38 -0.60 14.98
CA LYS A 352 -0.91 -0.53 16.36
C LYS A 352 -2.13 -1.45 16.62
N PRO A 353 -3.11 -1.58 15.70
CA PRO A 353 -4.24 -2.50 15.86
C PRO A 353 -3.85 -3.98 15.97
N LEU A 354 -2.64 -4.38 15.53
CA LEU A 354 -2.17 -5.76 15.63
C LEU A 354 -1.65 -6.12 17.03
N ALA A 355 -1.27 -5.13 17.84
CA ALA A 355 -0.76 -5.34 19.21
C ALA A 355 -1.71 -6.20 20.09
N PRO A 356 -3.03 -5.92 20.18
CA PRO A 356 -3.96 -6.75 20.95
C PRO A 356 -4.09 -8.17 20.38
N LEU A 357 -4.05 -8.36 19.05
CA LEU A 357 -4.12 -9.68 18.43
C LEU A 357 -2.87 -10.51 18.77
N ARG A 358 -1.69 -9.88 18.73
CA ARG A 358 -0.44 -10.52 19.15
C ARG A 358 -0.46 -10.89 20.63
N ALA A 359 -0.95 -10.00 21.49
CA ALA A 359 -1.11 -10.27 22.92
C ALA A 359 -2.06 -11.46 23.14
N ALA A 360 -3.20 -11.49 22.44
CA ALA A 360 -4.13 -12.61 22.50
C ALA A 360 -3.50 -13.94 22.05
N GLN A 361 -2.75 -13.97 20.94
CA GLN A 361 -2.02 -15.17 20.49
C GLN A 361 -0.97 -15.62 21.52
N HIS A 362 -0.27 -14.67 22.15
CA HIS A 362 0.66 -14.97 23.23
C HIS A 362 -0.05 -15.57 24.45
N ASP A 363 -1.13 -14.95 24.92
CA ASP A 363 -1.92 -15.39 26.07
C ASP A 363 -2.58 -16.76 25.85
N MET A 364 -3.01 -17.02 24.62
CA MET A 364 -3.51 -18.33 24.19
C MET A 364 -2.40 -19.37 24.25
N SER A 365 -1.19 -19.06 23.77
CA SER A 365 -0.06 -19.99 23.81
C SER A 365 0.35 -20.41 25.22
N GLN A 366 0.14 -19.55 26.23
CA GLN A 366 0.40 -19.85 27.65
C GLN A 366 -0.75 -20.61 28.34
N GLY A 367 -1.93 -20.67 27.71
CA GLY A 367 -3.15 -21.22 28.32
C GLY A 367 -3.27 -22.75 28.28
N VAL A 368 -2.36 -23.46 27.61
CA VAL A 368 -2.45 -24.92 27.42
C VAL A 368 -1.67 -25.68 28.49
N ARG A 369 -2.33 -26.63 29.15
CA ARG A 369 -1.71 -27.46 30.20
C ARG A 369 -0.72 -28.47 29.58
N PRO A 370 0.34 -28.85 30.31
CA PRO A 370 1.31 -29.83 29.82
C PRO A 370 0.68 -31.20 29.55
N GLU A 371 -0.37 -31.56 30.28
CA GLU A 371 -1.12 -32.79 30.01
C GLU A 371 -1.79 -32.76 28.62
N THR A 372 -2.41 -31.64 28.26
CA THR A 372 -3.01 -31.45 26.93
C THR A 372 -1.94 -31.51 25.83
N ILE A 373 -0.78 -30.88 26.04
CA ILE A 373 0.35 -30.95 25.11
C ILE A 373 0.82 -32.40 24.94
N ALA A 374 0.98 -33.17 26.03
CA ALA A 374 1.38 -34.58 25.97
C ALA A 374 0.35 -35.44 25.21
N ARG A 375 -0.95 -35.15 25.37
CA ARG A 375 -2.02 -35.81 24.62
C ARG A 375 -2.00 -35.43 23.13
N MET A 376 -1.66 -34.19 22.79
CA MET A 376 -1.43 -33.79 21.39
C MET A 376 -0.22 -34.52 20.79
N GLU A 377 0.89 -34.64 21.52
CA GLU A 377 2.08 -35.40 21.09
C GLU A 377 1.72 -36.87 20.80
N LYS A 378 0.97 -37.51 21.71
CA LYS A 378 0.48 -38.89 21.54
C LYS A 378 -0.44 -39.04 20.32
N LEU A 379 -1.39 -38.11 20.16
CA LEU A 379 -2.30 -38.13 19.01
C LEU A 379 -1.52 -38.02 17.70
N ALA A 380 -0.58 -37.08 17.61
CA ALA A 380 0.25 -36.91 16.44
C ALA A 380 1.10 -38.15 16.13
N GLU A 381 1.65 -38.82 17.15
CA GLU A 381 2.40 -40.07 16.99
C GLU A 381 1.52 -41.17 16.35
N VAL A 382 0.30 -41.38 16.85
CA VAL A 382 -0.63 -42.36 16.30
C VAL A 382 -1.01 -42.01 14.86
N MET A 383 -1.32 -40.75 14.58
CA MET A 383 -1.70 -40.29 13.23
C MET A 383 -0.55 -40.44 12.21
N LEU A 384 0.70 -40.23 12.64
CA LEU A 384 1.87 -40.36 11.78
C LEU A 384 2.31 -41.82 11.60
N ALA A 385 2.07 -42.68 12.59
CA ALA A 385 2.38 -44.11 12.53
C ALA A 385 1.35 -44.91 11.70
N GLU A 386 0.19 -44.33 11.42
CA GLU A 386 -0.90 -44.98 10.69
C GLU A 386 -0.47 -45.41 9.29
N ARG A 387 -0.62 -46.70 9.01
CA ARG A 387 -0.33 -47.30 7.69
C ARG A 387 -1.55 -48.00 7.11
N GLU A 388 -2.60 -48.21 7.91
CA GLU A 388 -3.81 -48.90 7.46
C GLU A 388 -4.68 -47.96 6.62
N GLN A 389 -5.32 -48.52 5.60
CA GLN A 389 -6.22 -47.77 4.72
C GLN A 389 -7.50 -47.29 5.44
N ASN A 390 -7.91 -47.99 6.49
CA ASN A 390 -9.11 -47.66 7.27
C ASN A 390 -8.89 -46.53 8.30
N GLN A 391 -7.63 -46.24 8.65
CA GLN A 391 -7.22 -45.21 9.61
C GLN A 391 -7.91 -45.33 10.98
N MET A 392 -8.29 -46.55 11.40
CA MET A 392 -9.14 -46.76 12.56
C MET A 392 -8.46 -46.37 13.87
N ALA A 393 -7.15 -46.60 14.00
CA ALA A 393 -6.40 -46.22 15.20
C ALA A 393 -6.36 -44.69 15.36
N SER A 394 -6.06 -43.99 14.26
CA SER A 394 -6.07 -42.52 14.21
C SER A 394 -7.44 -41.95 14.56
N ARG A 395 -8.52 -42.49 13.97
CA ARG A 395 -9.90 -42.04 14.25
C ARG A 395 -10.29 -42.23 15.71
N LYS A 396 -9.97 -43.39 16.29
CA LYS A 396 -10.25 -43.66 17.71
C LYS A 396 -9.50 -42.70 18.63
N GLU A 397 -8.23 -42.42 18.34
CA GLU A 397 -7.45 -41.49 19.15
C GLU A 397 -7.91 -40.03 18.97
N MET A 398 -8.34 -39.63 17.77
CA MET A 398 -8.98 -38.32 17.55
C MET A 398 -10.26 -38.19 18.37
N ASP A 399 -11.12 -39.21 18.40
CA ASP A 399 -12.35 -39.21 19.20
C ASP A 399 -12.06 -39.12 20.70
N HIS A 400 -11.06 -39.87 21.18
CA HIS A 400 -10.59 -39.77 22.57
C HIS A 400 -10.07 -38.37 22.90
N PHE A 401 -9.30 -37.75 22.00
CA PHE A 401 -8.78 -36.41 22.20
C PHE A 401 -9.91 -35.36 22.19
N GLN A 402 -10.86 -35.44 21.25
CA GLN A 402 -12.03 -34.56 21.21
C GLN A 402 -12.88 -34.68 22.48
N ALA A 403 -13.12 -35.91 22.97
CA ALA A 403 -13.81 -36.15 24.23
C ALA A 403 -13.05 -35.54 25.42
N TYR A 404 -11.71 -35.63 25.44
CA TYR A 404 -10.89 -34.97 26.44
C TYR A 404 -10.99 -33.45 26.37
N VAL A 405 -10.92 -32.85 25.17
CA VAL A 405 -11.05 -31.40 24.96
C VAL A 405 -12.36 -30.87 25.53
N ALA A 406 -13.47 -31.60 25.37
CA ALA A 406 -14.76 -31.23 25.93
C ALA A 406 -14.80 -31.17 27.48
N THR A 407 -13.82 -31.77 28.17
CA THR A 407 -13.70 -31.73 29.64
C THR A 407 -12.77 -30.60 30.15
N LEU A 408 -12.09 -29.88 29.26
CA LEU A 408 -11.13 -28.84 29.64
C LEU A 408 -11.83 -27.54 30.05
N PRO A 409 -11.18 -26.64 30.81
CA PRO A 409 -11.70 -25.30 31.04
C PRO A 409 -11.91 -24.52 29.74
N ASP A 410 -12.91 -23.63 29.70
CA ASP A 410 -13.27 -22.83 28.53
C ASP A 410 -12.07 -22.10 27.89
N ARG A 411 -11.15 -21.60 28.71
CA ARG A 411 -9.93 -20.93 28.24
C ARG A 411 -9.09 -21.85 27.34
N GLU A 412 -8.88 -23.08 27.77
CA GLU A 412 -8.05 -24.05 27.05
C GLU A 412 -8.78 -24.58 25.81
N GLN A 413 -10.10 -24.79 25.90
CA GLN A 413 -10.92 -25.11 24.72
C GLN A 413 -10.84 -24.02 23.65
N LYS A 414 -10.99 -22.75 24.06
CA LYS A 414 -10.86 -21.59 23.16
C LYS A 414 -9.47 -21.51 22.54
N THR A 415 -8.41 -21.79 23.30
CA THR A 415 -7.06 -21.88 22.75
C THR A 415 -6.97 -22.96 21.67
N ILE A 416 -7.48 -24.17 21.91
CA ILE A 416 -7.45 -25.26 20.91
C ILE A 416 -8.20 -24.85 19.64
N GLU A 417 -9.31 -24.12 19.77
CA GLU A 417 -10.13 -23.70 18.65
C GLU A 417 -9.61 -22.49 17.88
N ALA A 418 -8.96 -21.52 18.54
CA ALA A 418 -8.60 -20.23 17.96
C ALA A 418 -7.09 -20.00 17.79
N PHE A 419 -6.24 -20.75 18.51
CA PHE A 419 -4.79 -20.58 18.40
C PHE A 419 -4.29 -21.04 17.04
N ARG A 420 -3.59 -20.14 16.34
CA ARG A 420 -2.94 -20.44 15.06
C ARG A 420 -1.46 -20.68 15.30
N CYS A 421 -1.02 -21.91 15.05
CA CYS A 421 0.37 -22.29 15.23
C CYS A 421 1.21 -21.92 14.00
N PRO A 422 2.39 -21.32 14.17
CA PRO A 422 3.36 -21.14 13.08
C PRO A 422 4.00 -22.48 12.72
N ALA A 423 3.33 -23.26 11.88
CA ALA A 423 3.75 -24.60 11.44
C ALA A 423 3.81 -24.70 9.91
N PHE A 424 4.56 -25.68 9.40
CA PHE A 424 4.73 -25.96 7.97
C PHE A 424 4.51 -27.45 7.69
N ASP A 425 3.82 -27.77 6.61
CA ASP A 425 3.66 -29.15 6.14
C ASP A 425 5.03 -29.69 5.71
N THR A 426 5.58 -30.63 6.48
CA THR A 426 6.93 -31.18 6.28
C THR A 426 7.08 -31.83 4.90
N HIS A 427 5.98 -32.28 4.29
CA HIS A 427 6.02 -32.90 2.98
C HIS A 427 5.98 -31.88 1.84
N SER A 428 5.11 -30.86 1.94
CA SER A 428 4.91 -29.89 0.86
C SER A 428 5.67 -28.57 1.02
N GLY A 429 6.24 -28.32 2.19
CA GLY A 429 6.83 -27.03 2.59
C GLY A 429 5.81 -25.90 2.76
N LYS A 430 4.52 -26.17 2.56
CA LYS A 430 3.47 -25.14 2.64
C LYS A 430 3.14 -24.84 4.09
N ALA A 431 3.02 -23.57 4.42
CA ALA A 431 2.61 -23.16 5.75
C ALA A 431 1.19 -23.67 6.09
N PHE A 432 1.01 -24.11 7.32
CA PHE A 432 -0.33 -24.39 7.85
C PHE A 432 -1.03 -23.09 8.20
N ASP A 433 -2.28 -22.97 7.74
CA ASP A 433 -3.16 -21.85 8.08
C ASP A 433 -4.47 -22.38 8.69
N SER A 434 -4.33 -23.02 9.85
CA SER A 434 -5.42 -23.68 10.54
C SER A 434 -5.20 -23.64 12.05
N THR A 435 -6.26 -23.94 12.81
CA THR A 435 -6.21 -24.12 14.25
C THR A 435 -6.21 -25.61 14.61
N ILE A 436 -5.87 -25.96 15.85
CA ILE A 436 -5.84 -27.36 16.29
C ILE A 436 -7.25 -27.98 16.15
N GLY A 437 -8.28 -27.28 16.64
CA GLY A 437 -9.67 -27.72 16.53
C GLY A 437 -10.14 -27.91 15.09
N LYS A 438 -9.84 -26.95 14.20
CA LYS A 438 -10.20 -27.06 12.77
C LYS A 438 -9.50 -28.24 12.11
N THR A 439 -8.19 -28.38 12.27
CA THR A 439 -7.43 -29.48 11.66
C THR A 439 -7.94 -30.86 12.08
N LEU A 440 -8.38 -31.02 13.34
CA LEU A 440 -9.00 -32.27 13.81
C LEU A 440 -10.36 -32.54 13.16
N ARG A 441 -11.19 -31.51 12.97
CA ARG A 441 -12.47 -31.64 12.26
C ARG A 441 -12.26 -32.02 10.80
N ASP A 442 -11.36 -31.32 10.11
CA ASP A 442 -11.07 -31.54 8.69
C ASP A 442 -10.48 -32.95 8.47
N ALA A 443 -9.61 -33.42 9.36
CA ALA A 443 -9.08 -34.80 9.32
C ALA A 443 -10.19 -35.85 9.55
N LYS A 444 -11.10 -35.61 10.49
CA LYS A 444 -12.25 -36.50 10.77
C LYS A 444 -13.25 -36.52 9.62
N ALA A 445 -13.46 -35.39 8.95
CA ALA A 445 -14.27 -35.25 7.75
C ALA A 445 -13.56 -35.79 6.48
N THR A 446 -12.33 -36.29 6.60
CA THR A 446 -11.49 -36.78 5.48
C THR A 446 -11.16 -35.71 4.43
N GLU A 447 -11.24 -34.43 4.79
CA GLU A 447 -10.87 -33.29 3.94
C GLU A 447 -9.34 -33.11 3.88
N VAL A 448 -8.65 -33.47 4.97
CA VAL A 448 -7.20 -33.42 5.08
C VAL A 448 -6.66 -34.82 5.39
N CYS A 449 -5.55 -35.19 4.74
CA CYS A 449 -4.85 -36.44 5.05
C CYS A 449 -4.42 -36.48 6.52
N ILE A 450 -4.67 -37.60 7.20
CA ILE A 450 -4.32 -37.80 8.61
C ILE A 450 -2.83 -37.58 8.91
N HIS A 451 -1.91 -37.92 8.00
CA HIS A 451 -0.48 -37.68 8.20
C HIS A 451 -0.17 -36.19 8.22
N LYS A 452 -0.85 -35.41 7.36
CA LYS A 452 -0.72 -33.95 7.31
C LYS A 452 -1.29 -33.29 8.57
N ALA A 453 -2.44 -33.77 9.05
CA ALA A 453 -3.01 -33.32 10.30
C ALA A 453 -2.13 -33.71 11.52
N GLY A 454 -1.58 -34.92 11.53
CA GLY A 454 -0.66 -35.39 12.55
C GLY A 454 0.64 -34.56 12.59
N ASP A 455 1.19 -34.21 11.44
CA ASP A 455 2.36 -33.33 11.34
C ASP A 455 2.09 -31.93 11.92
N PHE A 456 0.95 -31.32 11.56
CA PHE A 456 0.53 -30.05 12.15
C PHE A 456 0.40 -30.13 13.68
N ILE A 457 -0.30 -31.15 14.20
CA ILE A 457 -0.51 -31.32 15.64
C ILE A 457 0.82 -31.52 16.37
N LYS A 458 1.76 -32.26 15.79
CA LYS A 458 3.12 -32.44 16.33
C LYS A 458 3.84 -31.11 16.47
N GLN A 459 3.82 -30.28 15.43
CA GLN A 459 4.47 -28.97 15.44
C GLN A 459 3.77 -28.00 16.39
N ALA A 460 2.44 -28.03 16.47
CA ALA A 460 1.67 -27.24 17.43
C ALA A 460 2.02 -27.60 18.87
N ALA A 461 2.11 -28.89 19.20
CA ALA A 461 2.51 -29.34 20.52
C ALA A 461 3.93 -28.87 20.87
N ALA A 462 4.89 -29.01 19.94
CA ALA A 462 6.26 -28.55 20.12
C ALA A 462 6.35 -27.03 20.32
N HIS A 463 5.57 -26.24 19.58
CA HIS A 463 5.52 -24.78 19.71
C HIS A 463 4.93 -24.35 21.05
N LEU A 464 3.82 -24.95 21.49
CA LEU A 464 3.22 -24.65 22.81
C LEU A 464 4.19 -25.01 23.95
N LYS A 465 4.94 -26.12 23.80
CA LYS A 465 5.95 -26.55 24.76
C LYS A 465 7.11 -25.57 24.87
N SER A 466 7.63 -25.07 23.74
CA SER A 466 8.75 -24.14 23.72
C SER A 466 8.39 -22.77 24.32
N LYS A 467 7.19 -22.26 24.03
CA LYS A 467 6.71 -20.97 24.55
C LYS A 467 6.47 -20.96 26.06
N ARG A 468 6.29 -22.12 26.67
CA ARG A 468 6.13 -22.26 28.12
C ARG A 468 7.46 -22.35 28.89
N GLY A 469 8.53 -22.81 28.22
CA GLY A 469 9.88 -22.90 28.79
C GLY A 469 10.64 -21.57 28.83
N VAL A 470 10.16 -20.57 28.11
CA VAL A 470 10.64 -19.19 28.21
C VAL A 470 9.78 -18.46 29.24
N SER A 471 9.97 -18.78 30.52
CA SER A 471 9.70 -17.76 31.53
C SER A 471 10.62 -16.59 31.18
N GLU A 472 10.07 -15.41 30.90
CA GLU A 472 10.90 -14.21 30.83
C GLU A 472 11.84 -14.21 32.03
N PRO A 473 13.15 -13.91 31.87
CA PRO A 473 14.01 -13.73 33.03
C PRO A 473 13.31 -12.72 33.90
N ASP A 474 12.92 -13.17 35.09
CA ASP A 474 12.25 -12.39 36.11
C ASP A 474 12.94 -11.03 36.15
N ARG A 475 12.26 -9.99 35.64
CA ARG A 475 12.76 -8.62 35.78
C ARG A 475 12.61 -8.33 37.26
N GLY A 476 13.61 -8.80 38.01
CA GLY A 476 13.79 -8.52 39.41
C GLY A 476 13.53 -7.04 39.56
N CYS A 477 12.50 -6.74 40.34
CA CYS A 477 12.20 -5.40 40.78
C CYS A 477 13.46 -4.92 41.52
N VAL A 478 14.35 -4.24 40.80
CA VAL A 478 15.45 -3.50 41.42
C VAL A 478 14.79 -2.29 42.04
N VAL A 479 14.35 -2.46 43.28
CA VAL A 479 14.18 -1.33 44.19
C VAL A 479 15.59 -0.82 44.47
N MET A 480 15.96 0.28 43.81
CA MET A 480 16.98 1.20 44.30
C MET A 480 16.44 2.61 44.27
#